data_AF-A0AB38BVP0-F1
#
_entry.id   AF-A0AB38BVP0-F1
#
_cell.length_a   1.000
_cell.length_b   1.000
_cell.length_c   1.000
_cell.angle_alpha   90.00
_cell.angle_beta   90.00
_cell.angle_gamma   90.00
#
_symmetry.space_group_name_H-M   'P 1'
#
loop_
_entity.id
_entity.type
_entity.pdbx_description
1 polymer ?
#
loop_
_entity_poly.entity_id
_entity_poly.type
_entity_poly.pdbx_seq_one_letter_code
_entity_poly.pdbx_strand_id
1 'polypeptide(L)'
;MPNIWSKLPEIIGAWIGLAIGLVLVPLFFLPIFLFGWIMWDWASPVAIYSFIYDKTFMIVVGVALLLLLIWTEGFKASLAEAPVLANLKASGTAHSWLWRVFLYRNSKLVQAYRNVDDFEQYLLQIDPDLYRHHTQAMSFFPAWLEEYVSGHTRRGHIRYTRDGPVNVRSHYVSGHIRTRRR
;
A
#
# COMPACT_ATOMS: atom_id res chain seq x y z
N MET A 1 -13.58 7.08 19.05
CA MET A 1 -13.63 6.90 17.58
C MET A 1 -12.28 6.40 17.12
N PRO A 2 -12.15 5.67 16.00
CA PRO A 2 -10.86 5.52 15.33
C PRO A 2 -10.28 6.92 15.15
N ASN A 3 -9.07 7.16 15.64
CA ASN A 3 -8.52 8.52 15.66
C ASN A 3 -8.00 8.88 14.27
N ILE A 4 -8.92 9.20 13.34
CA ILE A 4 -8.57 9.59 11.96
C ILE A 4 -7.58 10.77 11.98
N TRP A 5 -7.66 11.64 12.99
CA TRP A 5 -6.75 12.75 13.20
C TRP A 5 -5.30 12.32 13.45
N SER A 6 -5.05 11.17 14.08
CA SER A 6 -3.68 10.69 14.24
C SER A 6 -3.10 10.13 12.94
N LYS A 7 -3.94 9.81 11.96
CA LYS A 7 -3.57 9.28 10.63
C LYS A 7 -3.54 10.37 9.56
N LEU A 8 -3.91 11.60 9.91
CA LEU A 8 -3.95 12.74 9.02
C LEU A 8 -2.58 13.05 8.37
N PRO A 9 -1.44 13.01 9.11
CA PRO A 9 -0.13 13.26 8.51
C PRO A 9 0.25 12.24 7.43
N GLU A 10 -0.08 10.97 7.64
CA GLU A 10 0.18 9.89 6.67
C GLU A 10 -0.70 10.06 5.42
N ILE A 11 -1.98 10.39 5.60
CA ILE A 11 -2.91 10.68 4.50
C ILE A 11 -2.44 11.90 3.69
N ILE A 12 -2.05 12.98 4.37
CA ILE A 12 -1.56 14.20 3.71
C ILE A 12 -0.25 13.92 2.97
N GLY A 13 0.69 13.20 3.58
CA GLY A 13 1.95 12.82 2.94
C GLY A 13 1.72 11.98 1.68
N ALA A 14 0.85 10.97 1.76
CA ALA A 14 0.46 10.16 0.62
C ALA A 14 -0.23 10.98 -0.47
N TRP A 15 -1.10 11.91 -0.09
CA TRP A 15 -1.80 12.79 -1.01
C TRP A 15 -0.83 13.71 -1.76
N ILE A 16 0.11 14.33 -1.05
CA ILE A 16 1.16 15.16 -1.67
C ILE A 16 2.00 14.33 -2.64
N GLY A 17 2.43 13.13 -2.22
CA GLY A 17 3.20 12.23 -3.08
C GLY A 17 2.48 11.86 -4.37
N LEU A 18 1.20 11.49 -4.28
CA LEU A 18 0.37 11.18 -5.45
C LEU A 18 0.10 12.40 -6.33
N ALA A 19 -0.13 13.57 -5.73
CA ALA A 19 -0.33 14.81 -6.47
C ALA A 19 0.94 15.19 -7.26
N ILE A 20 2.12 15.10 -6.65
CA ILE A 20 3.41 15.31 -7.34
C ILE A 20 3.58 14.26 -8.45
N GLY A 21 3.30 12.99 -8.15
CA GLY A 21 3.35 11.92 -9.15
C GLY A 21 2.49 12.23 -10.38
N LEU A 22 1.24 12.63 -10.17
CA LEU A 22 0.32 13.02 -11.24
C LEU A 22 0.83 14.21 -12.06
N VAL A 23 1.44 15.19 -11.42
CA VAL A 23 2.07 16.33 -12.10
C VAL A 23 3.25 15.89 -12.95
N LEU A 24 3.97 14.84 -12.56
CA LEU A 24 5.13 14.34 -13.29
C LEU A 24 4.79 13.28 -14.35
N VAL A 25 3.66 12.57 -14.23
CA VAL A 25 3.23 11.51 -15.16
C VAL A 25 3.29 11.98 -16.62
N PRO A 26 2.73 13.14 -17.02
CA PRO A 26 2.79 13.58 -18.42
C PRO A 26 4.20 13.69 -18.98
N LEU A 27 5.20 14.04 -18.16
CA LEU A 27 6.61 14.13 -18.60
C LEU A 27 7.19 12.76 -18.96
N PHE A 28 6.83 11.71 -18.21
CA PHE A 28 7.32 10.34 -18.47
C PHE A 28 6.59 9.64 -19.62
N PHE A 29 5.31 9.97 -19.83
CA PHE A 29 4.49 9.35 -20.89
C PHE A 29 4.44 10.17 -22.19
N LEU A 30 5.13 11.32 -22.24
CA LEU A 30 5.21 12.18 -23.42
C LEU A 30 5.63 11.42 -24.69
N PRO A 31 6.63 10.51 -24.67
CA PRO A 31 6.99 9.74 -25.87
C PRO A 31 5.86 8.84 -26.39
N ILE A 32 5.07 8.25 -25.49
CA ILE A 32 3.94 7.38 -25.83
C ILE A 32 2.79 8.22 -26.42
N PHE A 33 2.50 9.38 -25.82
CA PHE A 33 1.50 10.29 -26.37
C PHE A 33 1.89 10.85 -27.74
N LEU A 34 3.18 11.17 -27.93
CA LEU A 34 3.70 11.63 -29.22
C LEU A 34 3.57 10.54 -30.29
N PHE A 35 3.97 9.31 -29.95
CA PHE A 35 3.86 8.18 -30.85
C PHE A 35 2.40 7.86 -31.18
N GLY A 36 1.51 7.88 -30.18
CA GLY A 36 0.08 7.63 -30.39
C GLY A 36 -0.61 8.71 -31.22
N TRP A 37 -0.22 9.98 -31.05
CA TRP A 37 -0.69 11.06 -31.91
C TRP A 37 -0.25 10.87 -33.37
N ILE A 38 1.02 10.55 -33.60
CA ILE A 38 1.58 10.38 -34.96
C ILE A 38 1.03 9.13 -35.66
N MET A 39 0.88 8.02 -34.93
CA MET A 39 0.58 6.71 -35.52
C MET A 39 -0.91 6.33 -35.51
N TRP A 40 -1.66 6.82 -34.52
CA TRP A 40 -3.05 6.39 -34.26
C TRP A 40 -4.02 7.55 -34.10
N ASP A 41 -3.62 8.76 -34.48
CA ASP A 41 -4.49 9.95 -34.51
C ASP A 41 -5.12 10.27 -33.14
N TRP A 42 -4.38 9.96 -32.07
CA TRP A 42 -4.78 10.33 -30.71
C TRP A 42 -4.85 11.85 -30.54
N ALA A 43 -5.43 12.32 -29.43
CA ALA A 43 -5.39 13.73 -29.09
C ALA A 43 -3.92 14.23 -29.05
N SER A 44 -3.69 15.45 -29.55
CA SER A 44 -2.33 15.99 -29.61
C SER A 44 -1.72 16.06 -28.20
N PRO A 45 -0.38 15.92 -28.06
CA PRO A 45 0.29 16.00 -26.76
C PRO A 45 -0.03 17.31 -26.02
N VAL A 46 -0.21 18.41 -26.77
CA VAL A 46 -0.63 19.71 -26.22
C VAL A 46 -2.05 19.64 -25.65
N ALA A 47 -3.02 19.05 -26.36
CA ALA A 47 -4.38 18.91 -25.87
C ALA A 47 -4.45 18.03 -24.62
N ILE A 48 -3.69 16.93 -24.59
CA ILE A 48 -3.57 16.05 -23.43
C ILE A 48 -2.96 16.81 -22.24
N TYR A 49 -1.87 17.56 -22.46
CA TYR A 49 -1.25 18.39 -21.44
C TYR A 49 -2.24 19.45 -20.90
N SER A 50 -2.88 20.22 -21.78
CA SER A 50 -3.86 21.24 -21.39
C SER A 50 -5.04 20.66 -20.60
N PHE A 51 -5.49 19.45 -20.92
CA PHE A 51 -6.54 18.76 -20.16
C PHE A 51 -6.07 18.31 -18.78
N ILE A 52 -4.88 17.69 -18.68
CA ILE A 52 -4.34 17.18 -17.41
C ILE A 52 -4.06 18.32 -16.43
N TYR A 53 -3.56 19.46 -16.91
CA TYR A 53 -3.30 20.64 -16.07
C TYR A 53 -4.46 21.62 -16.04
N ASP A 54 -5.64 21.27 -16.58
CA ASP A 54 -6.83 22.08 -16.37
C ASP A 54 -7.12 22.18 -14.88
N LYS A 55 -7.36 23.41 -14.42
CA LYS A 55 -7.54 23.70 -12.99
C LYS A 55 -8.71 22.92 -12.41
N THR A 56 -9.81 22.79 -13.15
CA THR A 56 -11.00 22.06 -12.71
C THR A 56 -10.70 20.57 -12.64
N PHE A 57 -10.06 20.02 -13.67
CA PHE A 57 -9.65 18.63 -13.69
C PHE A 57 -8.71 18.29 -12.52
N MET A 58 -7.66 19.09 -12.29
CA MET A 58 -6.73 18.87 -11.19
C MET A 58 -7.39 18.95 -9.81
N ILE A 59 -8.33 19.88 -9.62
CA ILE A 59 -9.10 19.97 -8.36
C ILE A 59 -9.95 18.72 -8.17
N VAL A 60 -10.70 18.30 -9.19
CA VAL A 60 -11.57 17.12 -9.10
C VAL A 60 -10.75 15.86 -8.81
N VAL A 61 -9.65 15.65 -9.53
CA VAL A 61 -8.74 14.52 -9.30
C VAL A 61 -8.11 14.59 -7.91
N GLY A 62 -7.64 15.77 -7.48
CA GLY A 62 -7.07 15.96 -6.15
C GLY A 62 -8.05 15.65 -5.01
N VAL A 63 -9.31 16.08 -5.14
CA VAL A 63 -10.37 15.76 -4.17
C VAL A 63 -10.71 14.27 -4.20
N ALA A 64 -10.82 13.67 -5.39
CA ALA A 64 -11.09 12.24 -5.52
C ALA A 64 -9.97 11.39 -4.87
N LEU A 65 -8.70 11.77 -5.05
CA LEU A 65 -7.56 11.13 -4.40
C LEU A 65 -7.60 11.28 -2.89
N LEU A 66 -7.94 12.48 -2.39
CA LEU A 66 -8.06 12.70 -0.95
C LEU A 66 -9.14 11.80 -0.33
N LEU A 67 -10.31 11.74 -0.96
CA LEU A 67 -11.40 10.86 -0.53
C LEU A 67 -10.99 9.38 -0.59
N LEU A 68 -10.27 8.98 -1.65
CA LEU A 68 -9.75 7.63 -1.79
C LEU A 68 -8.76 7.32 -0.66
N LEU A 69 -7.83 8.22 -0.33
CA LEU A 69 -6.85 8.02 0.75
C LEU A 69 -7.50 7.99 2.13
N ILE A 70 -8.47 8.87 2.39
CA ILE A 70 -9.25 8.81 3.64
C ILE A 70 -9.96 7.46 3.76
N TRP A 71 -10.51 6.96 2.65
CA TRP A 71 -11.20 5.69 2.61
C TRP A 71 -10.25 4.49 2.77
N THR A 72 -9.10 4.49 2.08
CA THR A 72 -8.16 3.37 2.07
C THR A 72 -7.24 3.37 3.29
N GLU A 73 -6.67 4.51 3.66
CA GLU A 73 -5.71 4.65 4.76
C GLU A 73 -6.38 5.05 6.08
N GLY A 74 -7.34 5.97 6.03
CA GLY A 74 -8.00 6.49 7.25
C GLY A 74 -8.80 5.45 8.03
N PHE A 75 -9.29 4.40 7.36
CA PHE A 75 -10.03 3.29 7.99
C PHE A 75 -9.16 2.07 8.32
N LYS A 76 -7.85 2.10 8.06
CA LYS A 76 -6.94 1.05 8.53
C LYS A 76 -6.71 1.20 10.01
N ALA A 77 -6.72 0.10 10.75
CA ALA A 77 -6.25 0.06 12.12
C ALA A 77 -4.74 -0.11 12.17
N SER A 78 -4.09 0.42 13.21
CA SER A 78 -2.70 0.07 13.50
C SER A 78 -2.63 -1.27 14.24
N LEU A 79 -1.47 -1.91 14.28
CA LEU A 79 -1.29 -3.16 15.02
C LEU A 79 -1.57 -3.00 16.53
N ALA A 80 -1.24 -1.84 17.10
CA ALA A 80 -1.53 -1.50 18.49
C ALA A 80 -3.04 -1.37 18.79
N GLU A 81 -3.87 -1.11 17.77
CA GLU A 81 -5.32 -1.03 17.91
C GLU A 81 -6.00 -2.43 17.86
N ALA A 82 -5.28 -3.48 17.44
CA ALA A 82 -5.80 -4.85 17.35
C ALA A 82 -6.46 -5.39 18.65
N PRO A 83 -5.86 -5.27 19.86
CA PRO A 83 -6.49 -5.74 21.09
C PRO A 83 -7.80 -5.01 21.41
N VAL A 84 -7.83 -3.69 21.19
CA VAL A 84 -9.03 -2.87 21.41
C VAL A 84 -10.15 -3.31 20.46
N LEU A 85 -9.81 -3.57 19.19
CA LEU A 85 -10.78 -4.01 18.19
C LEU A 85 -11.32 -5.42 18.46
N ALA A 86 -10.46 -6.32 18.94
CA ALA A 86 -10.88 -7.66 19.36
C ALA A 86 -11.87 -7.59 20.53
N ASN A 87 -11.59 -6.76 21.54
CA ASN A 87 -12.50 -6.54 22.67
C ASN A 87 -13.82 -5.86 22.26
N LEU A 88 -13.78 -4.87 21.35
CA LEU A 88 -14.97 -4.23 20.81
C LEU A 88 -15.86 -5.22 20.05
N LYS A 89 -15.26 -6.12 19.26
CA LYS A 89 -15.99 -7.16 18.53
C LYS A 89 -16.59 -8.19 19.48
N ALA A 90 -15.84 -8.64 20.49
CA ALA A 90 -16.29 -9.62 21.48
C ALA A 90 -17.41 -9.08 22.37
N SER A 91 -17.33 -7.82 22.78
CA SER A 91 -18.33 -7.17 23.64
C SER A 91 -19.59 -6.72 22.89
N GLY A 92 -19.60 -6.72 21.56
CA GLY A 92 -20.73 -6.28 20.75
C GLY A 92 -21.02 -4.77 20.85
N THR A 93 -20.08 -3.98 21.38
CA THR A 93 -20.30 -2.56 21.74
C THR A 93 -20.09 -1.57 20.58
N ALA A 94 -20.01 -2.05 19.33
CA ALA A 94 -19.90 -1.22 18.13
C ALA A 94 -21.26 -0.62 17.71
N HIS A 95 -21.70 0.40 18.44
CA HIS A 95 -23.04 0.97 18.30
C HIS A 95 -23.23 1.84 17.04
N SER A 96 -22.18 2.52 16.55
CA SER A 96 -22.29 3.38 15.37
C SER A 96 -21.94 2.67 14.06
N TRP A 97 -22.57 3.10 12.95
CA TRP A 97 -22.30 2.54 11.62
C TRP A 97 -20.82 2.65 11.22
N LEU A 98 -20.15 3.75 11.57
CA LEU A 98 -18.72 3.95 11.33
C LEU A 98 -17.87 2.90 12.05
N TRP A 99 -18.20 2.55 13.29
CA TRP A 99 -17.50 1.49 14.02
C TRP A 99 -17.71 0.12 13.41
N ARG A 100 -18.91 -0.15 12.88
CA ARG A 100 -19.18 -1.40 12.15
C ARG A 100 -18.37 -1.50 10.87
N VAL A 101 -18.29 -0.42 10.09
CA VAL A 101 -17.46 -0.35 8.88
C VAL A 101 -15.97 -0.51 9.23
N PHE A 102 -15.51 0.16 10.29
CA PHE A 102 -14.13 0.04 10.76
C PHE A 102 -13.79 -1.39 11.22
N LEU A 103 -14.65 -2.04 12.00
CA LEU A 103 -14.47 -3.45 12.39
C LEU A 103 -14.54 -4.41 11.21
N TYR A 104 -15.42 -4.16 10.24
CA TYR A 104 -15.53 -4.97 9.04
C TYR A 104 -14.24 -4.90 8.21
N ARG A 105 -13.70 -3.70 7.99
CA ARG A 105 -12.45 -3.49 7.24
C ARG A 105 -11.24 -4.10 7.93
N ASN A 106 -11.19 -4.05 9.26
CA ASN A 106 -10.10 -4.60 10.05
C ASN A 106 -10.38 -6.03 10.57
N SER A 107 -11.37 -6.72 9.98
CA SER A 107 -11.83 -8.01 10.49
C SER A 107 -10.75 -9.10 10.44
N LYS A 108 -9.87 -9.08 9.44
CA LYS A 108 -8.72 -9.99 9.34
C LYS A 108 -7.71 -9.74 10.46
N LEU A 109 -7.38 -8.48 10.75
CA LEU A 109 -6.51 -8.11 11.87
C LEU A 109 -7.10 -8.59 13.20
N VAL A 110 -8.40 -8.40 13.39
CA VAL A 110 -9.12 -8.86 14.59
C VAL A 110 -9.12 -10.39 14.71
N GLN A 111 -9.29 -11.11 13.61
CA GLN A 111 -9.23 -12.59 13.60
C GLN A 111 -7.81 -13.12 13.82
N ALA A 112 -6.80 -12.40 13.33
CA ALA A 112 -5.40 -12.77 13.47
C ALA A 112 -4.90 -12.55 14.91
N TYR A 113 -5.49 -11.61 15.65
CA TYR A 113 -5.14 -11.34 17.03
C TYR A 113 -5.45 -12.53 17.95
N ARG A 114 -4.42 -13.08 18.60
CA ARG A 114 -4.50 -14.28 19.45
C ARG A 114 -3.88 -14.11 20.86
N ASN A 115 -3.75 -12.88 21.37
CA ASN A 115 -3.02 -12.60 22.63
C ASN A 115 -1.61 -13.24 22.62
N VAL A 116 -0.85 -13.05 21.54
CA VAL A 116 0.54 -13.52 21.43
C VAL A 116 1.45 -12.39 21.91
N ASP A 117 2.44 -12.69 22.75
CA ASP A 117 3.35 -11.70 23.34
C ASP A 117 4.09 -10.86 22.28
N ASP A 118 4.38 -11.44 21.12
CA ASP A 118 4.97 -10.74 19.96
C ASP A 118 4.07 -10.87 18.72
N PHE A 119 2.91 -10.21 18.78
CA PHE A 119 1.93 -10.19 17.69
C PHE A 119 2.50 -9.64 16.39
N GLU A 120 3.46 -8.71 16.47
CA GLU A 120 4.12 -8.13 15.31
C GLU A 120 4.98 -9.16 14.58
N GLN A 121 5.89 -9.85 15.30
CA GLN A 121 6.70 -10.91 14.71
C GLN A 121 5.85 -12.08 14.20
N TYR A 122 4.78 -12.41 14.92
CA TYR A 122 3.82 -13.44 14.49
C TYR A 122 3.21 -13.08 13.12
N LEU A 123 2.74 -11.85 12.92
CA LEU A 123 2.16 -11.41 11.65
C LEU A 123 3.20 -11.39 10.53
N LEU A 124 4.41 -10.90 10.80
CA LEU A 124 5.51 -10.91 9.82
C LEU A 124 5.83 -12.31 9.29
N GLN A 125 5.69 -13.35 10.11
CA GLN A 125 5.99 -14.73 9.73
C GLN A 125 4.82 -15.46 9.06
N ILE A 126 3.59 -15.20 9.49
CA ILE A 126 2.42 -15.99 9.08
C ILE A 126 1.58 -15.29 8.01
N ASP A 127 1.45 -13.97 8.08
CA ASP A 127 0.67 -13.17 7.14
C ASP A 127 1.34 -11.80 6.89
N PRO A 128 2.46 -11.79 6.13
CA PRO A 128 3.23 -10.57 5.88
C PRO A 128 2.45 -9.54 5.06
N ASP A 129 1.48 -9.97 4.26
CA ASP A 129 0.61 -9.07 3.49
C ASP A 129 -0.37 -8.33 4.43
N LEU A 130 -0.90 -9.02 5.46
CA LEU A 130 -1.71 -8.37 6.50
C LEU A 130 -0.87 -7.43 7.36
N TYR A 131 0.36 -7.81 7.74
CA TYR A 131 1.29 -6.90 8.41
C TYR A 131 1.49 -5.62 7.60
N ARG A 132 1.85 -5.77 6.33
CA ARG A 132 2.10 -4.66 5.41
C ARG A 132 0.90 -3.74 5.26
N HIS A 133 -0.29 -4.32 5.16
CA HIS A 133 -1.53 -3.56 5.02
C HIS A 133 -1.76 -2.59 6.18
N HIS A 134 -1.35 -2.96 7.39
CA HIS A 134 -1.61 -2.19 8.62
C HIS A 134 -0.42 -1.34 9.11
N THR A 135 0.76 -1.48 8.50
CA THR A 135 1.98 -0.75 8.91
C THR A 135 2.51 0.19 7.84
N GLN A 136 2.25 -0.07 6.55
CA GLN A 136 2.76 0.76 5.47
C GLN A 136 1.70 1.70 4.91
N ALA A 137 2.10 2.97 4.75
CA ALA A 137 1.34 3.96 4.00
C ALA A 137 1.22 3.54 2.54
N MET A 138 0.04 3.75 1.96
CA MET A 138 -0.26 3.41 0.57
C MET A 138 -0.18 1.92 0.23
N SER A 139 -0.30 1.02 1.21
CA SER A 139 -0.35 -0.43 0.98
C SER A 139 -1.60 -0.94 0.24
N PHE A 140 -2.44 -0.02 -0.29
CA PHE A 140 -3.41 -0.36 -1.34
C PHE A 140 -2.76 -0.52 -2.72
N PHE A 141 -1.55 0.03 -2.94
CA PHE A 141 -0.81 -0.26 -4.15
C PHE A 141 -0.38 -1.72 -4.15
N PRO A 142 -0.50 -2.42 -5.29
CA PRO A 142 -0.14 -3.81 -5.36
C PRO A 142 1.37 -3.99 -5.13
N ALA A 143 1.73 -5.09 -4.47
CA ALA A 143 3.09 -5.32 -3.95
C ALA A 143 4.21 -5.20 -4.99
N TRP A 144 3.93 -5.56 -6.25
CA TRP A 144 4.88 -5.47 -7.35
C TRP A 144 5.29 -4.03 -7.68
N LEU A 145 4.43 -3.05 -7.43
CA LEU A 145 4.71 -1.65 -7.74
C LEU A 145 5.78 -1.07 -6.79
N GLU A 146 5.85 -1.58 -5.55
CA GLU A 146 6.91 -1.25 -4.59
C GLU A 146 8.22 -2.03 -4.84
N GLU A 147 8.16 -3.25 -5.38
CA GLU A 147 9.36 -4.03 -5.75
C GLU A 147 10.19 -3.35 -6.85
N TYR A 148 9.55 -2.52 -7.69
CA TYR A 148 10.24 -1.72 -8.72
C TYR A 148 10.83 -0.40 -8.18
N VAL A 149 10.25 0.18 -7.12
CA VAL A 149 10.68 1.47 -6.54
C VAL A 149 11.68 1.27 -5.41
N SER A 150 11.59 0.17 -4.66
CA SER A 150 12.54 -0.23 -3.63
C SER A 150 13.33 -1.44 -4.13
N GLY A 151 14.60 -1.24 -4.48
CA GLY A 151 15.42 -2.25 -5.14
C GLY A 151 15.35 -3.63 -4.46
N HIS A 152 14.84 -4.62 -5.20
CA HIS A 152 15.06 -6.06 -5.01
C HIS A 152 15.05 -6.56 -3.56
N THR A 153 13.97 -6.34 -2.81
CA THR A 153 13.68 -7.16 -1.62
C THR A 153 13.11 -8.51 -2.08
N ARG A 154 13.99 -9.46 -2.43
CA ARG A 154 13.62 -10.84 -2.74
C ARG A 154 12.83 -11.44 -1.56
N ARG A 155 11.54 -11.71 -1.77
CA ARG A 155 10.69 -12.48 -0.84
C ARG A 155 11.38 -13.80 -0.48
N GLY A 156 11.69 -13.98 0.81
CA GLY A 156 12.17 -15.24 1.35
C GLY A 156 11.10 -16.32 1.23
N HIS A 157 11.51 -17.54 0.88
CA HIS A 157 10.58 -18.66 0.74
C HIS A 157 10.32 -19.25 2.14
N ILE A 158 9.05 -19.28 2.56
CA ILE A 158 8.66 -19.93 3.82
C ILE A 158 8.49 -21.43 3.53
N ARG A 159 9.10 -22.29 4.35
CA ARG A 159 8.90 -23.74 4.30
C ARG A 159 8.15 -24.17 5.56
N TYR A 160 7.04 -24.88 5.38
CA TYR A 160 6.30 -25.46 6.48
C TYR A 160 6.98 -26.75 6.94
N THR A 161 7.44 -26.77 8.19
CA THR A 161 7.99 -27.96 8.86
C THR A 161 7.02 -28.45 9.93
N ARG A 162 7.28 -29.65 10.48
CA ARG A 162 6.47 -30.21 11.59
C ARG A 162 6.47 -29.31 12.84
N ASP A 163 7.50 -28.47 13.00
CA ASP A 163 7.67 -27.56 14.13
C ASP A 163 7.20 -26.12 13.82
N GLY A 164 6.56 -25.92 12.66
CA GLY A 164 6.04 -24.62 12.22
C GLY A 164 6.68 -24.08 10.94
N PRO A 165 6.25 -22.89 10.47
CA PRO A 165 6.83 -22.22 9.32
C PRO A 165 8.24 -21.73 9.64
N VAL A 166 9.23 -22.17 8.86
CA VAL A 166 10.63 -21.71 8.97
C VAL A 166 10.96 -20.86 7.75
N ASN A 167 11.51 -19.67 7.99
CA ASN A 167 11.95 -18.77 6.93
C ASN A 167 13.26 -19.30 6.34
N VAL A 168 13.21 -19.84 5.13
CA VAL A 168 14.40 -20.31 4.43
C VAL A 168 15.07 -19.09 3.83
N ARG A 169 16.15 -18.60 4.47
CA ARG A 169 17.02 -17.60 3.86
C ARG A 169 17.46 -18.13 2.51
N SER A 170 17.02 -17.48 1.43
CA SER A 170 17.56 -17.77 0.11
C SER A 170 19.07 -17.60 0.19
N HIS A 171 19.80 -18.66 -0.17
CA HIS A 171 21.25 -18.65 -0.16
C HIS A 171 21.76 -17.40 -0.87
N TYR A 172 22.72 -16.72 -0.24
CA TYR A 172 23.54 -15.69 -0.85
C TYR A 172 24.16 -16.31 -2.12
N VAL A 173 23.55 -16.08 -3.28
CA VAL A 173 24.24 -16.31 -4.54
C VAL A 173 25.17 -15.12 -4.67
N SER A 174 26.35 -15.22 -4.03
CA SER A 174 27.47 -14.37 -4.39
C SER A 174 27.64 -14.53 -5.90
N GLY A 175 27.56 -13.41 -6.62
CA GLY A 175 27.81 -13.39 -8.05
C GLY A 175 29.14 -14.06 -8.30
N HIS A 176 29.09 -15.29 -8.84
CA HIS A 176 30.27 -15.97 -9.35
C HIS A 176 30.71 -15.19 -10.58
N ILE A 177 31.52 -14.15 -10.36
CA ILE A 177 32.44 -13.66 -11.38
C ILE A 177 33.35 -14.86 -11.67
N ARG A 178 33.05 -15.60 -12.74
CA ARG A 178 34.01 -16.51 -13.35
C ARG A 178 35.18 -15.66 -13.85
N THR A 179 36.19 -15.49 -13.01
CA THR A 179 37.52 -15.08 -13.45
C THR A 179 38.10 -16.20 -14.29
N ARG A 180 37.85 -16.13 -15.60
CA ARG A 180 38.53 -16.95 -16.59
C ARG A 180 39.97 -16.45 -16.65
N ARG A 181 40.88 -17.09 -15.91
CA ARG A 181 42.33 -16.87 -16.08
C ARG A 181 42.69 -17.16 -17.54
N ARG A 182 43.25 -16.15 -18.21
CA ARG A 182 44.21 -16.30 -19.29
C ARG A 182 45.55 -15.83 -18.75
#